data_AF-A0A936CDM1-F1
#
_entry.id   AF-A0A936CDM1-F1
#
_cell.length_a   1.000
_cell.length_b   1.000
_cell.length_c   1.000
_cell.angle_alpha   90.00
_cell.angle_beta   90.00
_cell.angle_gamma   90.00
#
_symmetry.space_group_name_H-M   'P 1'
#
loop_
_entity.id
_entity.type
_entity.pdbx_description
1 polymer ?
#
loop_
_entity_poly.entity_id
_entity_poly.type
_entity_poly.pdbx_seq_one_letter_code
_entity_poly.pdbx_strand_id
1 'polypeptide(L)'
;MGEAKSLGKGSWEMLPSVKSVQGATAVGDAFAVLFRGRGPKRGRFVDFYSVTDAAYLFSIELPYAATDVAFAHGLLVLAGETEEGAPFVRSYSATPSLDGMVAKALGSTTTVTP
;
A
#
# COMPACT_ATOMS: atom_id res chain seq x y z
N MET A 1 0.63 0.63 8.86
CA MET A 1 -0.31 1.47 9.64
C MET A 1 -1.46 1.77 8.69
N GLY A 2 -2.73 1.68 9.12
CA GLY A 2 -3.85 2.07 8.25
C GLY A 2 -4.01 3.59 8.23
N GLU A 3 -3.94 4.19 7.05
CA GLU A 3 -4.00 5.65 6.79
C GLU A 3 -5.23 6.04 5.95
N ALA A 4 -6.04 5.05 5.55
CA ALA A 4 -7.33 5.24 4.91
C ALA A 4 -8.43 4.45 5.64
N LYS A 5 -9.66 4.98 5.60
CA LYS A 5 -10.86 4.33 6.11
C LYS A 5 -11.86 4.15 4.98
N SER A 6 -12.53 2.99 4.96
CA SER A 6 -13.63 2.72 4.03
C SER A 6 -14.79 3.69 4.21
N LEU A 7 -15.31 4.19 3.08
CA LEU A 7 -16.62 4.84 2.98
C LEU A 7 -17.68 3.90 2.38
N GLY A 8 -17.29 2.68 1.99
CA GLY A 8 -18.11 1.73 1.23
C GLY A 8 -18.12 2.02 -0.28
N LYS A 9 -18.63 1.06 -1.07
CA LYS A 9 -18.78 1.16 -2.54
C LYS A 9 -17.48 1.52 -3.28
N GLY A 10 -16.34 0.99 -2.84
CA GLY A 10 -15.04 1.30 -3.43
C GLY A 10 -14.63 2.77 -3.27
N SER A 11 -15.03 3.40 -2.17
CA SER A 11 -14.62 4.76 -1.81
C SER A 11 -13.93 4.77 -0.45
N TRP A 12 -12.96 5.69 -0.30
CA TRP A 12 -12.10 5.78 0.88
C TRP A 12 -11.89 7.23 1.30
N GLU A 13 -11.86 7.47 2.61
CA GLU A 13 -11.41 8.73 3.19
C GLU A 13 -10.03 8.54 3.83
N MET A 14 -9.18 9.55 3.70
CA MET A 14 -7.85 9.52 4.32
C MET A 14 -7.94 9.98 5.76
N LEU A 15 -7.19 9.32 6.65
CA LEU A 15 -7.09 9.76 8.03
C LEU A 15 -6.47 11.18 8.10
N PRO A 16 -6.81 12.01 9.10
CA PRO A 16 -6.27 13.37 9.22
C PRO A 16 -4.74 13.48 9.29
N SER A 17 -4.06 12.35 9.56
CA SER A 17 -2.61 12.21 9.56
C SER A 17 -1.97 12.25 8.17
N VAL A 18 -2.77 12.04 7.11
CA VAL A 18 -2.34 12.03 5.71
C VAL A 18 -2.39 13.44 5.14
N LYS A 19 -1.28 13.89 4.53
CA LYS A 19 -1.22 15.21 3.87
C LYS A 19 -1.83 15.14 2.47
N SER A 20 -1.47 14.11 1.70
CA SER A 20 -1.99 13.88 0.35
C SER A 20 -1.74 12.44 -0.11
N VAL A 21 -2.49 11.98 -1.11
CA VAL A 21 -2.19 10.77 -1.88
C VAL A 21 -1.21 11.14 -2.99
N GLN A 22 -0.12 10.38 -3.17
CA GLN A 22 0.83 10.59 -4.27
C GLN A 22 0.53 9.68 -5.46
N GLY A 23 0.10 8.45 -5.19
CA GLY A 23 -0.32 7.51 -6.21
C GLY A 23 -1.07 6.34 -5.60
N ALA A 24 -1.85 5.65 -6.43
CA ALA A 24 -2.54 4.44 -6.06
C ALA A 24 -2.62 3.51 -7.27
N THR A 25 -2.54 2.20 -7.04
CA THR A 25 -2.69 1.19 -8.09
C THR A 25 -3.41 -0.04 -7.55
N ALA A 26 -4.23 -0.67 -8.40
CA ALA A 26 -4.83 -1.95 -8.08
C ALA A 26 -3.79 -3.08 -8.19
N VAL A 27 -3.86 -4.06 -7.28
CA VAL A 27 -3.01 -5.25 -7.23
C VAL A 27 -3.87 -6.44 -6.81
N GLY A 28 -4.36 -7.21 -7.78
CA GLY A 28 -5.31 -8.31 -7.51
C GLY A 28 -6.57 -7.80 -6.80
N ASP A 29 -6.93 -8.43 -5.68
CA ASP A 29 -8.06 -8.04 -4.82
C ASP A 29 -7.69 -6.99 -3.75
N ALA A 30 -6.54 -6.33 -3.93
CA ALA A 30 -6.09 -5.24 -3.08
C ALA A 30 -5.81 -3.98 -3.92
N PHE A 31 -5.66 -2.84 -3.25
CA PHE A 31 -5.07 -1.66 -3.84
C PHE A 31 -3.93 -1.17 -2.94
N ALA A 32 -2.85 -0.74 -3.60
CA ALA A 32 -1.68 -0.16 -2.97
C ALA A 32 -1.78 1.37 -3.06
N VAL A 33 -1.54 2.06 -1.95
CA VAL A 33 -1.56 3.52 -1.90
C VAL A 33 -0.26 4.05 -1.35
N LEU A 34 0.30 5.03 -2.04
CA LEU A 34 1.45 5.80 -1.61
C LEU A 34 0.96 7.11 -1.00
N PHE A 35 1.11 7.25 0.32
CA PHE A 35 0.75 8.47 1.04
C PHE A 35 1.93 9.40 1.26
N ARG A 36 1.67 10.69 1.12
CA ARG A 36 2.51 11.74 1.70
C ARG A 36 2.00 12.02 3.10
N GLY A 37 2.71 11.57 4.13
CA GLY A 37 2.39 11.94 5.51
C GLY A 37 3.17 13.16 5.99
N ARG A 38 2.77 13.75 7.14
CA ARG A 38 3.59 14.71 7.90
C ARG A 38 4.51 13.95 8.86
N GLY A 39 5.82 13.87 8.58
CA GLY A 39 6.83 13.29 9.47
C GLY A 39 8.10 12.77 8.75
N PRO A 40 9.21 12.55 9.46
CA PRO A 40 10.54 12.26 8.88
C PRO A 40 10.66 10.89 8.19
N LYS A 41 9.74 9.95 8.42
CA LYS A 41 9.70 8.63 7.75
C LYS A 41 8.54 8.48 6.76
N ARG A 42 7.72 9.52 6.60
CA ARG A 42 6.44 9.42 5.88
C ARG A 42 6.63 9.74 4.40
N GLY A 43 6.30 8.78 3.55
CA GLY A 43 6.68 8.71 2.13
C GLY A 43 7.49 7.44 1.80
N ARG A 44 7.94 6.72 2.82
CA ARG A 44 8.62 5.41 2.70
C ARG A 44 7.68 4.23 2.87
N PHE A 45 6.37 4.43 2.90
CA PHE A 45 5.42 3.35 3.11
C PHE A 45 4.44 3.27 1.96
N VAL A 46 4.19 2.04 1.51
CA VAL A 46 3.11 1.71 0.59
C VAL A 46 2.14 0.84 1.36
N ASP A 47 0.93 1.35 1.56
CA ASP A 47 -0.10 0.66 2.31
C ASP A 47 -1.01 -0.12 1.38
N PHE A 48 -1.36 -1.35 1.78
CA PHE A 48 -2.26 -2.22 1.05
C PHE A 48 -3.58 -2.32 1.79
N TYR A 49 -4.65 -2.29 1.02
CA TYR A 49 -6.01 -2.39 1.49
C TYR A 49 -6.79 -3.38 0.64
N SER A 50 -7.70 -4.12 1.26
CA SER A 50 -8.63 -5.01 0.56
C SER A 50 -9.61 -4.20 -0.29
N VAL A 51 -9.88 -4.64 -1.51
CA VAL A 51 -10.90 -4.00 -2.37
C VAL A 51 -12.31 -4.34 -1.88
N THR A 52 -12.49 -5.50 -1.23
CA THR A 52 -13.80 -6.04 -0.84
C THR A 52 -14.43 -5.24 0.31
N ASP A 53 -13.66 -5.02 1.37
CA ASP A 53 -14.14 -4.43 2.62
C ASP A 53 -13.33 -3.20 3.02
N ALA A 54 -12.33 -2.82 2.22
CA ALA A 54 -11.48 -1.66 2.47
C ALA A 54 -10.70 -1.74 3.80
N ALA A 55 -10.52 -2.95 4.32
CA ALA A 55 -9.68 -3.19 5.48
C ALA A 55 -8.21 -2.98 5.12
N TYR A 56 -7.46 -2.37 6.05
CA TYR A 56 -6.01 -2.34 5.98
C TYR A 56 -5.45 -3.77 6.05
N LEU A 57 -4.53 -4.10 5.15
CA LEU A 57 -3.88 -5.41 5.09
C LEU A 57 -2.48 -5.33 5.71
N PHE A 58 -1.57 -4.60 5.07
CA PHE A 58 -0.18 -4.45 5.50
C PHE A 58 0.47 -3.21 4.85
N SER A 59 1.69 -2.89 5.29
CA SER A 59 2.53 -1.84 4.69
C SER A 59 3.86 -2.43 4.24
N ILE A 60 4.40 -1.95 3.13
CA ILE A 60 5.79 -2.18 2.73
C ILE A 60 6.61 -0.94 3.06
N GLU A 61 7.69 -1.09 3.84
CA GLU A 61 8.66 -0.03 4.06
C GLU A 61 9.72 0.00 2.95
N LEU A 62 9.96 1.21 2.45
CA LEU A 62 10.94 1.53 1.43
C LEU A 62 12.19 2.14 2.08
N PRO A 63 13.37 1.93 1.49
CA PRO A 63 14.60 2.54 1.98
C PRO A 63 14.57 4.07 1.84
N TYR A 64 13.91 4.56 0.79
CA TYR A 64 13.79 5.98 0.43
C TYR A 64 12.34 6.33 0.12
N ALA A 65 12.03 7.62 0.12
CA ALA A 65 10.67 8.08 -0.16
C ALA A 65 10.35 7.92 -1.65
N ALA A 66 9.30 7.15 -1.96
CA ALA A 66 8.80 7.06 -3.33
C ALA A 66 7.94 8.28 -3.66
N THR A 67 7.89 8.62 -4.94
CA THR A 67 6.99 9.64 -5.51
C THR A 67 6.01 9.05 -6.50
N ASP A 68 6.27 7.84 -7.00
CA ASP A 68 5.44 7.15 -7.99
C ASP A 68 5.26 5.66 -7.62
N VAL A 69 4.12 5.10 -8.03
CA VAL A 69 3.73 3.70 -7.85
C VAL A 69 2.91 3.22 -9.04
N ALA A 70 3.30 2.06 -9.59
CA ALA A 70 2.58 1.43 -10.70
C ALA A 70 2.57 -0.09 -10.54
N PHE A 71 1.50 -0.74 -11.00
CA PHE A 71 1.42 -2.19 -11.08
C PHE A 71 1.19 -2.64 -12.52
N ALA A 72 2.07 -3.48 -13.04
CA ALA A 72 1.93 -4.07 -14.36
C ALA A 72 2.66 -5.41 -14.45
N HIS A 73 2.11 -6.35 -15.22
CA HIS A 73 2.74 -7.66 -15.50
C HIS A 73 3.18 -8.41 -14.22
N GLY A 74 2.39 -8.33 -13.15
CA GLY A 74 2.70 -9.02 -11.88
C GLY A 74 3.77 -8.34 -11.04
N LEU A 75 4.25 -7.15 -11.42
CA LEU A 75 5.24 -6.38 -10.68
C LEU A 75 4.63 -5.10 -10.14
N LEU A 76 4.81 -4.86 -8.84
CA LEU A 76 4.62 -3.55 -8.25
C LEU A 76 5.93 -2.79 -8.33
N VAL A 77 5.94 -1.67 -9.05
CA VAL A 77 7.10 -0.82 -9.25
C VAL A 77 6.88 0.48 -8.49
N LEU A 78 7.92 0.90 -7.78
CA LEU A 78 7.97 2.14 -7.00
C LEU A 78 9.21 2.91 -7.42
N ALA A 79 9.05 4.21 -7.63
CA ALA A 79 10.14 5.07 -8.03
C ALA A 79 10.17 6.36 -7.22
N GLY A 80 11.35 6.95 -7.09
CA GLY A 80 11.55 8.21 -6.38
C GLY A 80 13.02 8.62 -6.37
N GLU A 81 13.40 9.41 -5.37
CA GLU A 81 14.77 9.91 -5.20
C GLU A 81 15.28 9.58 -3.79
N THR A 82 16.59 9.34 -3.68
CA THR A 82 17.28 9.23 -2.40
C THR A 82 17.42 10.61 -1.73
N GLU A 83 17.91 10.64 -0.48
CA GLU A 83 18.17 11.90 0.22
C GLU A 83 19.23 12.78 -0.48
N GLU A 84 20.11 12.17 -1.27
CA GLU A 84 21.14 12.84 -2.08
C GLU A 84 20.63 13.24 -3.48
N GLY A 85 19.36 12.97 -3.79
CA GLY A 85 18.74 13.28 -5.08
C GLY A 85 19.02 12.26 -6.18
N ALA A 86 19.58 11.09 -5.86
CA ALA A 86 19.79 10.03 -6.84
C ALA A 86 18.47 9.31 -7.14
N PRO A 87 18.11 9.04 -8.40
CA PRO A 87 16.89 8.32 -8.72
C PRO A 87 16.99 6.85 -8.26
N PHE A 88 15.88 6.30 -7.77
CA PHE A 88 15.77 4.87 -7.50
C PHE A 88 14.50 4.26 -8.09
N VAL A 89 14.56 2.97 -8.41
CA VAL A 89 13.43 2.14 -8.79
C VAL A 89 13.48 0.85 -7.99
N ARG A 90 12.36 0.44 -7.42
CA ARG A 90 12.23 -0.84 -6.71
C ARG A 90 11.02 -1.60 -7.21
N SER A 91 11.23 -2.86 -7.57
CA SER A 91 10.17 -3.77 -8.01
C SER A 91 9.93 -4.87 -6.97
N TYR A 92 8.66 -5.18 -6.73
CA TYR A 92 8.23 -6.31 -5.92
C TYR A 92 7.44 -7.28 -6.81
N SER A 93 7.82 -8.55 -6.81
CA SER A 93 7.01 -9.58 -7.47
C SER A 93 5.72 -9.77 -6.68
N ALA A 94 4.58 -9.46 -7.30
CA ALA A 94 3.29 -9.65 -6.67
C ALA A 94 2.77 -11.08 -6.83
N THR A 95 3.25 -11.82 -7.82
CA THR A 95 2.87 -13.21 -8.06
C THR A 95 4.09 -14.13 -7.91
N PRO A 96 4.02 -15.22 -7.13
CA PRO A 96 2.91 -15.73 -6.30
C PRO A 96 2.94 -15.26 -4.83
N SER A 97 3.81 -14.30 -4.45
CA SER A 97 4.02 -13.94 -3.04
C SER A 97 3.00 -12.95 -2.44
N LEU A 98 2.44 -12.01 -3.21
CA LEU A 98 1.44 -11.07 -2.67
C LEU A 98 0.05 -11.69 -2.60
N ASP A 99 -0.38 -12.45 -3.61
CA ASP A 99 -1.67 -13.17 -3.54
C ASP A 99 -1.69 -14.12 -2.33
N GLY A 100 -0.57 -14.79 -2.06
CA GLY A 100 -0.42 -15.60 -0.85
C GLY A 100 -0.46 -14.79 0.46
N MET A 101 0.10 -13.57 0.48
CA MET A 101 0.00 -12.67 1.64
C MET A 101 -1.42 -12.12 1.83
N VAL A 102 -2.12 -11.77 0.75
CA VAL A 102 -3.51 -11.31 0.76
C VAL A 102 -4.43 -12.44 1.23
N ALA A 103 -4.31 -13.64 0.64
CA ALA A 103 -5.07 -14.81 1.06
C ALA A 103 -4.81 -15.18 2.53
N LYS A 104 -3.55 -15.08 2.99
CA LYS A 104 -3.20 -15.33 4.39
C LYS A 104 -3.80 -14.27 5.33
N ALA A 105 -3.78 -13.00 4.95
CA ALA A 105 -4.38 -11.92 5.72
C ALA A 105 -5.90 -12.12 5.84
N LEU A 106 -6.58 -12.40 4.72
CA LEU A 106 -8.02 -12.64 4.67
C LEU A 106 -8.44 -13.93 5.40
N GLY A 107 -7.60 -14.98 5.36
CA GLY A 107 -7.87 -16.24 6.06
C GLY A 107 -7.62 -16.20 7.58
N SER A 108 -6.94 -15.18 8.09
CA SER A 108 -6.62 -15.06 9.53
C SER A 108 -7.77 -14.49 10.39
N THR A 109 -8.86 -14.06 9.78
CA THR A 109 -9.99 -13.41 10.46
C THR A 109 -11.05 -14.40 11.01
N THR A 110 -10.79 -15.72 10.99
CA THR A 110 -11.77 -16.73 11.44
C THR A 110 -11.22 -17.67 12.51
N THR A 111 -11.04 -17.16 13.73
CA THR A 111 -11.21 -17.98 14.96
C THR A 111 -11.51 -17.05 16.14
N VAL A 112 -12.78 -16.69 16.30
CA VAL A 112 -13.37 -16.48 17.62
C VAL A 112 -14.58 -17.39 17.68
N THR A 113 -14.39 -18.57 18.25
CA THR A 113 -15.49 -19.45 18.63
C THR A 113 -15.98 -19.01 20.02
N PRO A 114 -17.29 -18.93 20.26
CA PRO A 114 -17.88 -18.51 21.55
C PRO A 114 -17.55 -19.42 22.73
#